data_AF-H8Z2P6-F1
#
_entry.id   AF-H8Z2P6-F1
#
_cell.length_a   1.000
_cell.length_b   1.000
_cell.length_c   1.000
_cell.angle_alpha   90.00
_cell.angle_beta   90.00
_cell.angle_gamma   90.00
#
_symmetry.space_group_name_H-M   'P 1'
#
loop_
_entity.id
_entity.type
_entity.pdbx_description
1 polymer ?
#
loop_
_entity_poly.entity_id
_entity_poly.type
_entity_poly.pdbx_seq_one_letter_code
_entity_poly.pdbx_strand_id
1 'polypeptide(L)'
;MICFSKSFSRMLAVLVLLGLFNAVNAADQEVVLQDFDVSHSGFSFHLGKITKSRGELTAETDFMLDLPHGIGTNNTKLSKKFTGQAGVVDMGEMSLAEIKEAPKTGYQPALSPSDIKVGHSYCFLTADGQHYGKIEVLGFDEDNETLTFIWQYQPEKTNQF
;
A
#
# COMPACT_ATOMS: atom_id res chain seq x y z
N MET A 1 38.56 -7.31 70.52
CA MET A 1 37.25 -6.78 70.93
C MET A 1 36.52 -6.33 69.68
N ILE A 2 35.44 -7.06 69.35
CA ILE A 2 34.26 -6.74 68.52
C ILE A 2 34.43 -6.45 67.00
N CYS A 3 33.70 -7.29 66.25
CA CYS A 3 33.43 -7.35 64.81
C CYS A 3 32.70 -6.14 64.19
N PHE A 4 32.70 -6.06 62.85
CA PHE A 4 31.55 -6.02 61.90
C PHE A 4 32.08 -5.51 60.53
N SER A 5 32.28 -6.35 59.51
CA SER A 5 31.30 -6.80 58.50
C SER A 5 30.39 -5.69 57.96
N LYS A 6 30.55 -5.35 56.67
CA LYS A 6 29.46 -5.45 55.66
C LYS A 6 29.96 -5.17 54.24
N SER A 7 29.90 -6.24 53.45
CA SER A 7 29.82 -6.28 52.00
C SER A 7 28.67 -5.41 51.49
N PHE A 8 28.87 -4.66 50.41
CA PHE A 8 27.74 -4.23 49.58
C PHE A 8 28.12 -4.23 48.09
N SER A 9 27.53 -5.22 47.44
CA SER A 9 27.43 -5.48 46.01
C SER A 9 27.04 -4.21 45.23
N ARG A 10 27.91 -3.73 44.34
CA ARG A 10 27.51 -2.73 43.34
C ARG A 10 26.93 -3.48 42.15
N MET A 11 25.62 -3.63 42.23
CA MET A 11 24.73 -4.15 41.20
C MET A 11 24.95 -3.41 39.88
N LEU A 12 25.31 -4.17 38.85
CA LEU A 12 25.41 -3.73 37.47
C LEU A 12 23.97 -3.43 36.99
N ALA A 13 23.58 -2.16 36.96
CA ALA A 13 22.30 -1.75 36.37
C ALA A 13 22.43 -1.79 34.83
N VAL A 14 22.12 -2.95 34.25
CA VAL A 14 21.90 -3.09 32.81
C VAL A 14 20.55 -2.45 32.51
N LEU A 15 20.59 -1.18 32.11
CA LEU A 15 19.41 -0.45 31.65
C LEU A 15 19.06 -0.96 30.25
N VAL A 16 18.22 -2.00 30.17
CA VAL A 16 17.60 -2.44 28.92
C VAL A 16 16.55 -1.39 28.56
N LEU A 17 16.93 -0.40 27.76
CA LEU A 17 16.00 0.45 27.03
C LEU A 17 15.32 -0.43 25.97
N LEU A 18 14.22 -1.07 26.37
CA LEU A 18 13.20 -1.56 25.45
C LEU A 18 12.65 -0.33 24.73
N GLY A 19 13.20 -0.06 23.55
CA GLY A 19 12.64 0.90 22.61
C GLY A 19 11.22 0.45 22.27
N LEU A 20 10.24 1.10 22.90
CA LEU A 20 8.88 1.16 22.42
C LEU A 20 8.93 1.87 21.06
N PHE A 21 9.17 1.10 20.00
CA PHE A 21 8.74 1.49 18.67
C PHE A 21 7.22 1.57 18.76
N ASN A 22 6.72 2.78 18.97
CA ASN A 22 5.34 3.09 18.66
C ASN A 22 5.18 2.74 17.18
N ALA A 23 4.58 1.58 16.90
CA ALA A 23 3.95 1.35 15.62
C ALA A 23 2.94 2.49 15.50
N VAL A 24 3.32 3.53 14.78
CA VAL A 24 2.39 4.53 14.29
C VAL A 24 1.44 3.71 13.44
N ASN A 25 0.30 3.34 14.01
CA ASN A 25 -0.87 2.95 13.25
C ASN A 25 -1.08 4.14 12.30
N ALA A 26 -0.65 3.98 11.05
CA ALA A 26 -1.11 4.82 9.97
C ALA A 26 -2.63 4.67 10.03
N ALA A 27 -3.31 5.65 10.62
CA ALA A 27 -4.75 5.68 10.60
C ALA A 27 -5.16 5.63 9.13
N ASP A 28 -6.08 4.73 8.78
CA ASP A 28 -6.53 4.54 7.41
C ASP A 28 -6.97 5.90 6.86
N GLN A 29 -6.18 6.46 5.94
CA GLN A 29 -6.45 7.76 5.34
C GLN A 29 -7.34 7.56 4.13
N GLU A 30 -8.49 8.21 4.13
CA GLU A 30 -9.36 8.27 2.96
C GLU A 30 -8.70 9.13 1.88
N VAL A 31 -8.65 8.60 0.67
CA VAL A 31 -8.13 9.24 -0.52
C VAL A 31 -9.22 9.20 -1.58
N VAL A 32 -9.47 10.36 -2.18
CA VAL A 32 -10.35 10.50 -3.34
C VAL A 32 -9.48 10.78 -4.56
N LEU A 33 -9.58 9.93 -5.58
CA LEU A 33 -9.07 10.19 -6.93
C LEU A 33 -10.23 10.68 -7.78
N GLN A 34 -10.08 11.81 -8.44
CA GLN A 34 -11.11 12.48 -9.25
C GLN A 34 -10.45 13.20 -10.46
N ASP A 35 -11.23 13.44 -11.52
CA ASP A 35 -10.89 14.24 -12.72
C ASP A 35 -9.57 13.81 -13.37
N PHE A 36 -9.54 12.56 -13.84
CA PHE A 36 -8.29 11.87 -14.15
C PHE A 36 -7.93 11.87 -15.63
N ASP A 37 -8.93 11.91 -16.52
CA ASP A 37 -8.80 12.14 -17.96
C ASP A 37 -7.93 13.36 -18.32
N VAL A 38 -7.97 14.43 -17.51
CA VAL A 38 -7.19 15.65 -17.73
C VAL A 38 -5.84 15.63 -17.01
N SER A 39 -5.67 14.83 -15.95
CA SER A 39 -4.56 15.00 -15.01
C SER A 39 -3.45 13.94 -15.06
N HIS A 40 -3.66 12.79 -15.72
CA HIS A 40 -2.68 11.68 -15.75
C HIS A 40 -2.10 11.36 -14.36
N SER A 41 -2.96 11.47 -13.35
CA SER A 41 -2.56 11.32 -11.97
C SER A 41 -2.24 9.85 -11.68
N GLY A 42 -1.95 9.50 -10.44
CA GLY A 42 -1.68 8.14 -10.03
C GLY A 42 -1.63 8.09 -8.54
N PHE A 43 -1.56 6.90 -7.96
CA PHE A 43 -1.33 6.75 -6.54
C PHE A 43 -0.01 6.03 -6.29
N SER A 44 0.68 6.47 -5.25
CA SER A 44 1.93 5.89 -4.78
C SER A 44 1.77 5.49 -3.34
N PHE A 45 1.87 4.19 -3.05
CA PHE A 45 1.70 3.67 -1.69
C PHE A 45 2.81 4.14 -0.77
N HIS A 46 4.06 4.10 -1.24
CA HIS A 46 5.22 4.47 -0.42
C HIS A 46 5.26 5.99 -0.14
N LEU A 47 4.72 6.82 -1.02
CA LEU A 47 4.58 8.26 -0.79
C LEU A 47 3.29 8.63 -0.08
N GLY A 48 2.30 7.72 -0.04
CA GLY A 48 0.98 7.95 0.52
C GLY A 48 0.22 9.11 -0.11
N LYS A 49 0.42 9.35 -1.42
CA LYS A 49 -0.15 10.52 -2.09
C LYS A 49 -0.43 10.28 -3.56
N ILE A 50 -1.26 11.15 -4.11
CA ILE A 50 -1.49 11.27 -5.53
C ILE A 50 -0.20 11.78 -6.20
N THR A 51 0.28 11.07 -7.20
CA THR A 51 1.37 11.52 -8.08
C THR A 51 0.76 12.06 -9.37
N LYS A 52 1.38 13.07 -9.97
CA LYS A 52 0.96 13.59 -11.27
C LYS A 52 2.02 13.23 -12.30
N SER A 53 1.64 12.52 -13.34
CA SER A 53 2.52 12.33 -14.48
C SER A 53 2.03 13.14 -15.67
N ARG A 54 2.86 13.40 -16.68
CA ARG A 54 2.40 14.02 -17.94
C ARG A 54 2.26 12.93 -19.02
N GLY A 55 1.45 11.91 -18.71
CA GLY A 55 1.12 10.81 -19.63
C GLY A 55 2.02 9.58 -19.54
N GLU A 56 2.84 9.43 -18.49
CA GLU A 56 3.69 8.26 -18.26
C GLU A 56 3.83 7.96 -16.77
N LEU A 57 3.46 6.75 -16.31
CA LEU A 57 3.68 6.37 -14.92
C LEU A 57 5.15 6.54 -14.57
N THR A 58 5.41 7.37 -13.57
CA THR A 58 6.74 7.44 -12.98
C THR A 58 7.05 6.11 -12.29
N ALA A 59 8.33 5.81 -12.08
CA ALA A 59 8.74 4.62 -11.31
C ALA A 59 8.14 4.61 -9.89
N GLU A 60 7.70 5.76 -9.38
CA GLU A 60 7.12 5.93 -8.06
C GLU A 60 5.60 5.68 -8.01
N THR A 61 4.93 5.69 -9.17
CA THR A 61 3.48 5.48 -9.25
C THR A 61 3.19 3.99 -9.33
N ASP A 62 2.28 3.50 -8.49
CA ASP A 62 1.94 2.08 -8.40
C ASP A 62 0.71 1.73 -9.25
N PHE A 63 -0.33 2.57 -9.22
CA PHE A 63 -1.51 2.43 -10.08
C PHE A 63 -2.09 3.78 -10.47
N MET A 64 -2.97 3.77 -11.47
CA MET A 64 -3.77 4.89 -11.92
C MET A 64 -5.20 4.45 -12.23
N LEU A 65 -6.14 5.39 -12.17
CA LEU A 65 -7.46 5.24 -12.78
C LEU A 65 -7.37 5.80 -14.21
N ASP A 66 -7.58 4.96 -15.21
CA ASP A 66 -7.47 5.28 -16.64
C ASP A 66 -8.77 4.88 -17.33
N LEU A 67 -9.80 5.72 -17.24
CA LEU A 67 -11.08 5.42 -17.88
C LEU A 67 -11.02 5.67 -19.39
N PRO A 68 -11.67 4.82 -20.21
CA PRO A 68 -12.62 3.76 -19.86
C PRO A 68 -11.97 2.39 -19.56
N HIS A 69 -10.66 2.31 -19.39
CA HIS A 69 -9.92 1.06 -19.18
C HIS A 69 -9.91 0.56 -17.73
N GLY A 70 -10.29 1.40 -16.76
CA GLY A 70 -10.42 1.05 -15.35
C GLY A 70 -9.16 1.37 -14.56
N ILE A 71 -8.68 0.46 -13.71
CA ILE A 71 -7.44 0.66 -12.94
C ILE A 71 -6.28 0.00 -13.68
N GLY A 72 -5.27 0.78 -14.06
CA GLY A 72 -4.01 0.29 -14.62
C GLY A 72 -2.88 0.34 -13.61
N THR A 73 -2.10 -0.73 -13.48
CA THR A 73 -0.91 -0.74 -12.61
C THR A 73 0.36 -0.39 -13.40
N ASN A 74 1.43 0.03 -12.70
CA ASN A 74 2.74 0.20 -13.32
C ASN A 74 3.37 -1.16 -13.66
N ASN A 75 2.93 -1.73 -14.79
CA ASN A 75 3.31 -3.05 -15.25
C ASN A 75 3.70 -3.04 -16.73
N THR A 76 4.90 -3.53 -17.04
CA THR A 76 5.41 -3.70 -18.41
C THR A 76 4.49 -4.50 -19.35
N LYS A 77 3.59 -5.34 -18.81
CA LYS A 77 2.58 -6.09 -19.57
C LYS A 77 1.46 -5.22 -20.13
N LEU A 78 1.15 -4.06 -19.53
CA LEU A 78 0.15 -3.13 -20.06
C LEU A 78 0.70 -2.28 -21.19
N SER A 79 1.93 -1.78 -21.01
CA SER A 79 2.55 -0.84 -21.94
C SER A 79 4.06 -0.90 -21.83
N LYS A 80 4.73 -0.77 -22.99
CA LYS A 80 6.20 -0.66 -23.07
C LYS A 80 6.75 0.59 -22.37
N LYS A 81 5.88 1.57 -22.07
CA LYS A 81 6.26 2.77 -21.33
C LYS A 81 6.34 2.55 -19.83
N PHE A 82 5.65 1.53 -19.32
CA PHE A 82 5.70 1.17 -17.90
C PHE A 82 6.90 0.28 -17.66
N THR A 83 7.61 0.54 -16.57
CA THR A 83 8.87 -0.15 -16.22
C THR A 83 8.71 -1.05 -15.01
N GLY A 84 7.58 -0.96 -14.30
CA GLY A 84 7.32 -1.73 -13.10
C GLY A 84 6.77 -3.13 -13.34
N GLN A 85 6.53 -3.82 -12.22
CA GLN A 85 5.94 -5.15 -12.12
C GLN A 85 4.68 -5.15 -11.24
N ALA A 86 4.08 -3.98 -11.02
CA ALA A 86 2.91 -3.83 -10.16
C ALA A 86 1.74 -4.69 -10.66
N GLY A 87 0.84 -5.09 -9.78
CA GLY A 87 -0.32 -5.88 -10.18
C GLY A 87 -1.38 -5.79 -9.10
N VAL A 88 -2.61 -6.13 -9.45
CA VAL A 88 -3.77 -6.01 -8.58
C VAL A 88 -4.56 -7.31 -8.53
N VAL A 89 -5.07 -7.64 -7.34
CA VAL A 89 -5.94 -8.80 -7.10
C VAL A 89 -7.09 -8.40 -6.18
N ASP A 90 -8.30 -8.82 -6.53
CA ASP A 90 -9.52 -8.66 -5.71
C ASP A 90 -9.46 -9.62 -4.52
N MET A 91 -9.58 -9.09 -3.30
CA MET A 91 -9.59 -9.85 -2.05
C MET A 91 -11.02 -10.18 -1.58
N GLY A 92 -12.03 -9.65 -2.27
CA GLY A 92 -13.43 -9.76 -1.89
C GLY A 92 -13.90 -8.64 -0.96
N GLU A 93 -15.14 -8.77 -0.50
CA GLU A 93 -15.76 -7.90 0.50
C GLU A 93 -15.18 -8.20 1.89
N MET A 94 -14.08 -7.53 2.21
CA MET A 94 -13.42 -7.62 3.51
C MET A 94 -12.70 -6.32 3.84
N SER A 95 -12.52 -6.04 5.13
CA SER A 95 -11.81 -4.84 5.56
C SER A 95 -10.32 -4.95 5.35
N LEU A 96 -9.63 -3.81 5.20
CA LEU A 96 -8.17 -3.80 5.12
C LEU A 96 -7.52 -4.54 6.29
N ALA A 97 -8.04 -4.41 7.50
CA ALA A 97 -7.48 -5.02 8.70
C ALA A 97 -7.45 -6.55 8.66
N GLU A 98 -8.31 -7.19 7.87
CA GLU A 98 -8.37 -8.65 7.73
C GLU A 98 -7.28 -9.20 6.81
N ILE A 99 -6.78 -8.39 5.87
CA ILE A 99 -5.72 -8.76 4.94
C ILE A 99 -4.36 -8.66 5.66
N LYS A 100 -3.84 -9.82 6.08
CA LYS A 100 -2.56 -9.93 6.80
C LYS A 100 -1.35 -10.12 5.89
N GLU A 101 -1.56 -10.77 4.75
CA GLU A 101 -0.50 -11.10 3.80
C GLU A 101 -1.01 -10.94 2.38
N ALA A 102 -0.10 -10.58 1.48
CA ALA A 102 -0.38 -10.47 0.06
C ALA A 102 -0.51 -11.86 -0.60
N PRO A 103 -1.53 -12.10 -1.46
CA PRO A 103 -1.66 -13.36 -2.19
C PRO A 103 -0.45 -13.68 -3.04
N LYS A 104 -0.09 -14.96 -3.20
CA LYS A 104 1.07 -15.37 -3.99
C LYS A 104 0.89 -15.27 -5.51
N THR A 105 -0.36 -15.33 -5.96
CA THR A 105 -0.72 -15.42 -7.38
C THR A 105 -2.04 -14.68 -7.61
N GLY A 106 -2.44 -14.57 -8.88
CA GLY A 106 -3.73 -13.96 -9.26
C GLY A 106 -3.66 -12.47 -9.59
N TYR A 107 -2.48 -11.85 -9.46
CA TYR A 107 -2.31 -10.45 -9.85
C TYR A 107 -2.48 -10.25 -11.34
N GLN A 108 -3.36 -9.31 -11.67
CA GLN A 108 -3.57 -8.81 -13.00
C GLN A 108 -2.92 -7.45 -13.15
N PRO A 109 -2.49 -7.08 -14.37
CA PRO A 109 -1.90 -5.77 -14.58
C PRO A 109 -2.96 -4.65 -14.66
N ALA A 110 -4.24 -4.99 -14.82
CA ALA A 110 -5.33 -4.02 -14.80
C ALA A 110 -6.62 -4.65 -14.27
N LEU A 111 -7.54 -3.79 -13.83
CA LEU A 111 -8.95 -4.12 -13.58
C LEU A 111 -9.81 -3.30 -14.53
N SER A 112 -10.77 -3.96 -15.18
CA SER A 112 -11.78 -3.24 -15.95
C SER A 112 -12.74 -2.48 -15.02
N PRO A 113 -13.45 -1.44 -15.47
CA PRO A 113 -14.44 -0.75 -14.64
C PRO A 113 -15.47 -1.70 -14.00
N SER A 114 -15.93 -2.72 -14.74
CA SER A 114 -16.88 -3.72 -14.23
C SER A 114 -16.32 -4.64 -13.13
N ASP A 115 -15.00 -4.70 -12.98
CA ASP A 115 -14.35 -5.49 -11.91
C ASP A 115 -14.11 -4.68 -10.63
N ILE A 116 -14.31 -3.35 -10.68
CA ILE A 116 -14.18 -2.45 -9.53
C ILE A 116 -15.49 -2.47 -8.74
N LYS A 117 -15.45 -3.02 -7.54
CA LYS A 117 -16.61 -3.25 -6.69
C LYS A 117 -16.46 -2.42 -5.41
N VAL A 118 -17.48 -1.60 -5.13
CA VAL A 118 -17.56 -0.88 -3.86
C VAL A 118 -17.72 -1.87 -2.71
N GLY A 119 -17.02 -1.63 -1.60
CA GLY A 119 -16.93 -2.51 -0.43
C GLY A 119 -15.89 -3.63 -0.56
N HIS A 120 -15.28 -3.80 -1.74
CA HIS A 120 -14.18 -4.76 -1.90
C HIS A 120 -12.84 -4.16 -1.51
N SER A 121 -11.98 -5.02 -0.97
CA SER A 121 -10.57 -4.73 -0.82
C SER A 121 -9.75 -5.32 -1.96
N TYR A 122 -8.70 -4.62 -2.33
CA TYR A 122 -7.78 -5.02 -3.39
C TYR A 122 -6.35 -4.97 -2.87
N CYS A 123 -5.56 -5.98 -3.21
CA CYS A 123 -4.14 -6.02 -2.91
C CYS A 123 -3.35 -5.65 -4.17
N PHE A 124 -2.41 -4.72 -4.03
CA PHE A 124 -1.57 -4.20 -5.09
C PHE A 124 -0.11 -4.50 -4.82
N LEU A 125 0.58 -5.18 -5.74
CA LEU A 125 2.04 -5.14 -5.76
C LEU A 125 2.50 -3.75 -6.17
N THR A 126 3.51 -3.21 -5.50
CA THR A 126 4.14 -1.94 -5.90
C THR A 126 4.92 -2.09 -7.20
N ALA A 127 5.27 -0.98 -7.84
CA ALA A 127 6.00 -0.97 -9.12
C ALA A 127 7.33 -1.75 -9.07
N ASP A 128 7.98 -1.81 -7.92
CA ASP A 128 9.23 -2.58 -7.71
C ASP A 128 9.03 -4.09 -7.56
N GLY A 129 7.78 -4.56 -7.42
CA GLY A 129 7.41 -5.96 -7.18
C GLY A 129 7.88 -6.54 -5.84
N GLN A 130 8.39 -5.72 -4.92
CA GLN A 130 8.96 -6.18 -3.63
C GLN A 130 8.05 -5.88 -2.44
N HIS A 131 7.15 -4.92 -2.57
CA HIS A 131 6.23 -4.51 -1.53
C HIS A 131 4.80 -4.59 -2.04
N TYR A 132 3.85 -4.33 -1.15
CA TYR A 132 2.46 -4.24 -1.53
C TYR A 132 1.74 -3.16 -0.75
N GLY A 133 0.69 -2.64 -1.38
CA GLY A 133 -0.33 -1.84 -0.75
C GLY A 133 -1.67 -2.55 -0.84
N LYS A 134 -2.62 -2.09 -0.06
CA LYS A 134 -4.02 -2.51 -0.16
C LYS A 134 -4.91 -1.29 -0.13
N ILE A 135 -6.02 -1.36 -0.86
CA ILE A 135 -7.06 -0.35 -0.84
C ILE A 135 -8.40 -1.02 -0.57
N GLU A 136 -9.31 -0.31 0.08
CA GLU A 136 -10.71 -0.69 0.20
C GLU A 136 -11.53 0.37 -0.53
N VAL A 137 -12.29 -0.05 -1.54
CA VAL A 137 -13.05 0.86 -2.39
C VAL A 137 -14.30 1.29 -1.66
N LEU A 138 -14.37 2.57 -1.30
CA LEU A 138 -15.53 3.17 -0.64
C LEU A 138 -16.55 3.73 -1.65
N GLY A 139 -16.09 4.07 -2.85
CA GLY A 139 -16.94 4.57 -3.93
C GLY A 139 -16.25 4.51 -5.27
N PHE A 140 -17.01 4.21 -6.33
CA PHE A 140 -16.55 4.26 -7.70
C PHE A 140 -17.69 4.82 -8.57
N ASP A 141 -17.40 5.89 -9.31
CA ASP A 141 -18.31 6.56 -10.21
C ASP A 141 -17.61 6.72 -11.57
N GLU A 142 -17.97 5.87 -12.52
CA GLU A 142 -17.37 5.84 -13.85
C GLU A 142 -17.69 7.11 -14.66
N ASP A 143 -18.92 7.63 -14.53
CA ASP A 143 -19.37 8.81 -15.27
C ASP A 143 -18.64 10.09 -14.81
N ASN A 144 -18.33 10.18 -13.51
CA ASN A 144 -17.59 11.29 -12.91
C ASN A 144 -16.10 10.98 -12.67
N GLU A 145 -15.60 9.89 -13.25
CA GLU A 145 -14.22 9.43 -13.15
C GLU A 145 -13.63 9.45 -11.73
N THR A 146 -14.43 9.05 -10.76
CA THR A 146 -14.08 9.17 -9.34
C THR A 146 -13.90 7.80 -8.71
N LEU A 147 -12.79 7.63 -7.97
CA LEU A 147 -12.53 6.47 -7.12
C LEU A 147 -12.18 6.95 -5.71
N THR A 148 -13.01 6.59 -4.74
CA THR A 148 -12.78 6.86 -3.32
C THR A 148 -12.37 5.58 -2.62
N PHE A 149 -11.27 5.63 -1.86
CA PHE A 149 -10.77 4.48 -1.12
C PHE A 149 -10.03 4.88 0.15
N ILE A 150 -9.92 3.96 1.08
CA ILE A 150 -8.86 3.99 2.11
C ILE A 150 -7.72 3.06 1.69
N TRP A 151 -6.53 3.30 2.21
CA TRP A 151 -5.36 2.51 1.84
C TRP A 151 -4.44 2.22 3.02
N GLN A 152 -3.65 1.15 2.88
CA GLN A 152 -2.56 0.83 3.78
C GLN A 152 -1.35 0.32 2.98
N TYR A 153 -0.17 0.83 3.29
CA TYR A 153 1.10 0.35 2.72
C TYR A 153 1.80 -0.62 3.67
N GLN A 154 2.40 -1.67 3.10
CA GLN A 154 3.16 -2.69 3.84
C GLN A 154 4.62 -2.63 3.35
N PRO A 155 5.51 -1.95 4.10
CA PRO A 155 6.91 -1.78 3.70
C PRO A 155 7.74 -3.05 3.89
N GLU A 156 7.20 -4.09 4.54
CA GLU A 156 7.85 -5.38 4.63
C GLU A 156 7.96 -6.00 3.26
N LYS A 157 9.15 -6.49 2.91
CA LYS A 157 9.34 -7.22 1.68
C LYS A 157 8.45 -8.45 1.69
N THR A 158 7.68 -8.62 0.64
CA THR A 158 7.00 -9.88 0.40
C THR A 158 8.08 -10.93 0.16
N ASN A 159 8.15 -11.95 1.03
CA ASN A 159 9.09 -13.07 0.89
C ASN A 159 8.74 -13.89 -0.36
N GLN A 160 9.14 -13.35 -1.51
CA GLN A 160 9.13 -13.87 -2.88
C GLN A 160 7.79 -14.40 -3.38
N PHE A 161 7.20 -13.62 -4.30
CA PHE A 161 6.38 -14.11 -5.41
C PHE A 161 7.27 -14.71 -6.50
#